data_AF-A0A7W8MAV7-F1
#
_entry.id   AF-A0A7W8MAV7-F1
#
_cell.length_a   1.000
_cell.length_b   1.000
_cell.length_c   1.000
_cell.angle_alpha   90.00
_cell.angle_beta   90.00
_cell.angle_gamma   90.00
#
_symmetry.space_group_name_H-M   'P 1'
#
loop_
_entity.id
_entity.type
_entity.pdbx_description
1 polymer ?
#
loop_
_entity_poly.entity_id
_entity_poly.type
_entity_poly.pdbx_seq_one_letter_code
_entity_poly.pdbx_strand_id
1 'polypeptide(L)'
;MVLAAPVRQKVQVCIGKAGLAVGSLVYVRQGRRENSAFAYDEGWLADPERFNVSADRESKTWLSEQDGPITDVKMLLGRASYFALDGLQALAVLAEVHSAVSNWRRLAVGPEVGLRPAELDDFAPAFEHAQMDAVAALLRGA
;
A
#
# COMPACT_ATOMS: atom_id res chain seq x y z
N MET A 1 -30.79 -8.05 27.84
CA MET A 1 -29.50 -7.82 27.15
C MET A 1 -29.66 -8.34 25.73
N VAL A 2 -29.78 -7.46 24.73
CA VAL A 2 -30.02 -7.87 23.33
C VAL A 2 -28.66 -8.09 22.66
N LEU A 3 -28.39 -9.30 22.18
CA LEU A 3 -27.20 -9.55 21.36
C LEU A 3 -27.41 -8.86 20.01
N ALA A 4 -26.50 -7.96 19.63
CA ALA A 4 -26.52 -7.33 18.32
C ALA A 4 -26.43 -8.42 17.23
N ALA A 5 -27.24 -8.29 16.18
CA ALA A 5 -27.23 -9.21 15.05
C ALA A 5 -25.83 -9.29 14.42
N PRO A 6 -25.41 -10.47 13.94
CA PRO A 6 -24.11 -10.63 13.28
C PRO A 6 -24.04 -9.72 12.04
N VAL A 7 -22.97 -8.94 11.95
CA VAL A 7 -22.69 -8.10 10.77
C VAL A 7 -21.72 -8.85 9.88
N ARG A 8 -22.01 -8.91 8.58
CA ARG A 8 -21.07 -9.35 7.55
C ARG A 8 -21.08 -8.38 6.40
N GLN A 9 -19.92 -7.81 6.09
CA GLN A 9 -19.71 -6.92 4.96
C GLN A 9 -18.65 -7.53 4.04
N LYS A 10 -18.90 -7.48 2.73
CA LYS A 10 -17.95 -7.91 1.69
C LYS A 10 -17.75 -6.76 0.72
N VAL A 11 -16.50 -6.44 0.44
CA VAL A 11 -16.10 -5.41 -0.51
C VAL A 11 -15.14 -6.03 -1.53
N GLN A 12 -15.37 -5.73 -2.81
CA GLN A 12 -14.41 -6.10 -3.86
C GLN A 12 -13.27 -5.10 -3.85
N VAL A 13 -12.04 -5.60 -3.86
CA VAL A 13 -10.83 -4.79 -3.95
C VAL A 13 -10.30 -4.90 -5.38
N CYS A 14 -10.11 -3.74 -5.99
CA CYS A 14 -9.60 -3.61 -7.34
C CYS A 14 -8.40 -2.65 -7.36
N ILE A 15 -7.54 -2.78 -8.36
CA ILE A 15 -6.38 -1.91 -8.57
C ILE A 15 -6.40 -1.23 -9.94
N GLY A 16 -5.95 0.02 -9.96
CA GLY A 16 -5.84 0.83 -11.17
C GLY A 16 -7.17 1.30 -11.74
N LYS A 17 -7.10 2.19 -12.74
CA LYS A 17 -8.29 2.78 -13.39
C LYS A 17 -9.13 1.76 -14.16
N ALA A 18 -8.52 0.68 -14.63
CA ALA A 18 -9.23 -0.42 -15.28
C ALA A 18 -10.10 -1.23 -14.31
N GLY A 19 -9.95 -1.02 -12.99
CA GLY A 19 -10.69 -1.76 -11.98
C GLY A 19 -10.33 -3.24 -11.94
N LEU A 20 -9.04 -3.58 -12.17
CA LEU A 20 -8.56 -4.95 -12.18
C LEU A 20 -8.85 -5.61 -10.82
N ALA A 21 -9.63 -6.69 -10.83
CA ALA A 21 -10.02 -7.39 -9.62
C ALA A 21 -8.80 -8.05 -8.96
N VAL A 22 -8.52 -7.65 -7.72
CA VAL A 22 -7.44 -8.25 -6.92
C VAL A 22 -8.00 -9.31 -5.98
N GLY A 23 -9.18 -9.08 -5.43
CA GLY A 23 -9.80 -10.00 -4.50
C GLY A 23 -10.97 -9.40 -3.74
N SER A 24 -11.35 -10.05 -2.65
CA SER A 24 -12.45 -9.61 -1.79
C SER A 24 -12.00 -9.50 -0.33
N LEU A 25 -12.34 -8.37 0.30
CA LEU A 25 -12.23 -8.17 1.74
C LEU A 25 -13.58 -8.50 2.40
N VAL A 26 -13.57 -9.35 3.42
CA VAL A 26 -14.74 -9.71 4.21
C VAL A 26 -14.51 -9.32 5.66
N TYR A 27 -15.39 -8.50 6.22
CA TYR A 27 -15.46 -8.18 7.65
C TYR A 27 -16.65 -8.90 8.28
N VAL A 28 -16.44 -9.53 9.44
CA VAL A 28 -17.50 -10.16 10.23
C VAL A 28 -17.40 -9.70 11.69
N ARG A 29 -18.53 -9.29 12.27
CA ARG A 29 -18.69 -9.03 13.70
C ARG A 29 -19.81 -9.89 14.28
N GLN A 30 -19.49 -10.67 15.31
CA GLN A 30 -20.43 -11.50 16.06
C GLN A 30 -20.29 -11.21 17.56
N GLY A 31 -21.23 -10.44 18.12
CA GLY A 31 -21.11 -9.94 19.49
C GLY A 31 -19.85 -9.07 19.66
N ARG A 32 -18.92 -9.51 20.51
CA ARG A 32 -17.63 -8.83 20.76
C ARG A 32 -16.50 -9.30 19.84
N ARG A 33 -16.71 -10.36 19.04
CA ARG A 33 -15.69 -10.91 18.16
C ARG A 33 -15.77 -10.24 16.80
N GLU A 34 -14.64 -9.76 16.32
CA GLU A 34 -14.49 -9.13 15.02
C GLU A 34 -13.33 -9.79 14.27
N ASN A 35 -13.50 -10.03 12.97
CA ASN A 35 -12.41 -10.44 12.10
C ASN A 35 -12.57 -9.87 10.69
N SER A 36 -11.43 -9.70 10.03
CA SER A 36 -11.34 -9.38 8.62
C SER A 36 -10.53 -10.47 7.92
N ALA A 37 -10.94 -10.86 6.72
CA ALA A 37 -10.22 -11.81 5.88
C ALA A 37 -10.19 -11.32 4.43
N PHE A 38 -9.05 -11.51 3.77
CA PHE A 38 -8.87 -11.21 2.36
C PHE A 38 -8.71 -12.50 1.56
N ALA A 39 -9.41 -12.59 0.43
CA ALA A 39 -9.28 -13.70 -0.51
C ALA A 39 -8.93 -13.13 -1.88
N TYR A 40 -7.85 -13.64 -2.49
CA TYR A 40 -7.45 -13.24 -3.84
C TYR A 40 -8.46 -13.73 -4.87
N ASP A 41 -8.62 -12.93 -5.94
CA ASP A 41 -9.31 -13.33 -7.13
C ASP A 41 -8.46 -14.34 -7.93
N GLU A 42 -9.09 -15.30 -8.60
CA GLU A 42 -8.38 -16.30 -9.41
C GLU A 42 -7.62 -15.64 -10.58
N GLY A 43 -8.20 -14.60 -11.18
CA GLY A 43 -7.56 -13.84 -12.24
C GLY A 43 -6.28 -13.15 -11.74
N TRP A 44 -6.32 -12.57 -10.54
CA TRP A 44 -5.13 -11.97 -9.92
C TRP A 44 -4.06 -13.01 -9.60
N LEU A 45 -4.46 -14.20 -9.12
CA LEU A 45 -3.50 -15.28 -8.86
C LEU A 45 -2.83 -15.83 -10.13
N ALA A 46 -3.51 -15.74 -11.27
CA ALA A 46 -2.98 -16.15 -12.58
C ALA A 46 -2.15 -15.04 -13.27
N ASP A 47 -2.28 -13.78 -12.84
CA ASP A 47 -1.60 -12.65 -13.46
C ASP A 47 -0.07 -12.73 -13.25
N PRO A 48 0.75 -12.60 -14.32
CA PRO A 48 2.21 -12.60 -14.20
C PRO A 48 2.75 -11.39 -13.44
N GLU A 49 2.06 -10.25 -13.46
CA GLU A 49 2.43 -9.00 -12.79
C GLU A 49 1.84 -8.90 -11.37
N ARG A 50 1.21 -9.98 -10.87
CA ARG A 50 0.63 -10.00 -9.53
C ARG A 50 1.68 -9.80 -8.45
N PHE A 51 1.22 -9.24 -7.34
CA PHE A 51 2.00 -9.14 -6.12
C PHE A 51 1.12 -9.38 -4.89
N ASN A 52 1.77 -9.61 -3.74
CA ASN A 52 1.09 -9.82 -2.47
C ASN A 52 0.53 -8.49 -1.94
N VAL A 53 -0.74 -8.47 -1.60
CA VAL A 53 -1.41 -7.35 -0.94
C VAL A 53 -1.44 -7.57 0.58
N SER A 54 -0.89 -6.61 1.31
CA SER A 54 -0.79 -6.63 2.76
C SER A 54 -1.22 -5.27 3.33
N ALA A 55 -1.84 -5.28 4.50
CA ALA A 55 -2.11 -4.05 5.26
C ALA A 55 -0.85 -3.55 6.02
N ASP A 56 0.16 -4.40 6.14
CA ASP A 56 1.43 -4.07 6.77
C ASP A 56 2.27 -3.19 5.83
N ARG A 57 2.98 -2.19 6.40
CA ARG A 57 3.92 -1.34 5.64
C ARG A 57 5.26 -2.01 5.32
N GLU A 58 5.53 -3.12 5.98
CA GLU A 58 6.72 -3.94 5.74
C GLU A 58 6.59 -4.69 4.41
N SER A 59 7.62 -4.65 3.57
CA SER A 59 7.67 -5.51 2.39
C SER A 59 7.91 -6.95 2.82
N LYS A 60 6.93 -7.81 2.51
CA LYS A 60 7.04 -9.26 2.70
C LYS A 60 7.90 -9.95 1.63
N THR A 61 8.27 -9.23 0.57
CA THR A 61 9.26 -9.68 -0.41
C THR A 61 10.62 -9.16 0.01
N TRP A 62 11.52 -10.08 0.37
CA TRP A 62 12.89 -9.76 0.74
C TRP A 62 13.74 -9.47 -0.51
N LEU A 63 14.61 -8.47 -0.44
CA LEU A 63 15.57 -8.16 -1.53
C LEU A 63 16.78 -9.11 -1.52
N SER A 64 17.12 -9.63 -0.34
CA SER A 64 18.12 -10.66 -0.17
C SER A 64 17.81 -11.47 1.09
N GLU A 65 18.39 -12.66 1.21
CA GLU A 65 18.27 -13.50 2.42
C GLU A 65 18.85 -12.83 3.68
N GLN A 66 19.73 -11.83 3.52
CA GLN A 66 20.45 -11.18 4.61
C GLN A 66 19.71 -9.97 5.18
N ASP A 67 18.89 -9.31 4.36
CA ASP A 67 18.26 -8.03 4.75
C ASP A 67 16.96 -8.21 5.54
N GLY A 68 16.42 -9.43 5.57
CA GLY A 68 15.11 -9.70 6.14
C GLY A 68 14.02 -8.84 5.47
N PRO A 69 12.93 -8.53 6.18
CA PRO A 69 11.89 -7.67 5.67
C PRO A 69 12.36 -6.23 5.47
N ILE A 70 11.92 -5.61 4.38
CA ILE A 70 12.27 -4.22 4.08
C ILE A 70 11.38 -3.30 4.92
N THR A 71 12.01 -2.44 5.71
CA THR A 71 11.31 -1.55 6.65
C THR A 71 11.64 -0.06 6.45
N ASP A 72 12.67 0.26 5.66
CA ASP A 72 13.03 1.65 5.35
C ASP A 72 13.61 1.83 3.93
N VAL A 73 13.57 3.07 3.45
CA VAL A 73 13.97 3.40 2.07
C VAL A 73 15.47 3.29 1.82
N LYS A 74 16.31 3.38 2.86
CA LYS A 74 17.76 3.27 2.68
C LYS A 74 18.13 1.83 2.35
N MET A 75 17.43 0.85 2.94
CA MET A 75 17.57 -0.56 2.56
C MET A 75 17.26 -0.79 1.08
N LEU A 76 16.20 -0.17 0.54
CA LEU A 76 15.86 -0.23 -0.89
C LEU A 76 17.00 0.31 -1.76
N LEU A 77 17.48 1.52 -1.45
CA LEU A 77 18.56 2.16 -2.22
C LEU A 77 19.87 1.39 -2.13
N GLY A 78 20.16 0.77 -0.98
CA GLY A 78 21.36 -0.06 -0.78
C GLY A 78 21.41 -1.29 -1.70
N ARG A 79 20.29 -1.70 -2.29
CA ARG A 79 20.18 -2.83 -3.22
C ARG A 79 19.87 -2.41 -4.65
N ALA A 80 19.91 -1.11 -4.98
CA ALA A 80 19.63 -0.60 -6.32
C ALA A 80 20.44 -1.29 -7.43
N SER A 81 21.71 -1.65 -7.14
CA SER A 81 22.58 -2.33 -8.10
C SER A 81 22.09 -3.73 -8.50
N TYR A 82 21.31 -4.42 -7.66
CA TYR A 82 20.68 -5.71 -8.02
C TYR A 82 19.66 -5.54 -9.14
N PHE A 83 19.11 -4.33 -9.27
CA PHE A 83 18.17 -3.93 -10.31
C PHE A 83 18.86 -3.18 -11.46
N ALA A 84 20.19 -3.27 -11.56
CA ALA A 84 21.00 -2.57 -12.56
C ALA A 84 20.81 -1.04 -12.56
N LEU A 85 20.52 -0.45 -11.40
CA LEU A 85 20.42 0.99 -11.21
C LEU A 85 21.67 1.51 -10.49
N ASP A 86 22.24 2.61 -11.01
CA ASP A 86 23.16 3.43 -10.24
C ASP A 86 22.43 4.32 -9.22
N GLY A 87 23.19 5.00 -8.37
CA GLY A 87 22.62 5.83 -7.30
C GLY A 87 21.77 7.01 -7.82
N LEU A 88 22.14 7.63 -8.93
CA LEU A 88 21.39 8.73 -9.52
C LEU A 88 20.09 8.23 -10.13
N GLN A 89 20.14 7.11 -10.86
CA GLN A 89 18.97 6.46 -11.43
C GLN A 89 17.99 6.00 -10.34
N ALA A 90 18.49 5.41 -9.27
CA ALA A 90 17.66 4.97 -8.14
C ALA A 90 16.97 6.16 -7.44
N LEU A 91 17.69 7.26 -7.24
CA LEU A 91 17.12 8.49 -6.68
C LEU A 91 16.09 9.14 -7.61
N ALA A 92 16.31 9.11 -8.92
CA ALA A 92 15.36 9.61 -9.90
C ALA A 92 14.04 8.82 -9.85
N VAL A 93 14.11 7.49 -9.86
CA VAL A 93 12.92 6.62 -9.71
C VAL A 93 12.22 6.86 -8.37
N LEU A 94 12.98 6.97 -7.28
CA LEU A 94 12.41 7.27 -5.97
C LEU A 94 11.70 8.63 -5.93
N ALA A 95 12.23 9.63 -6.63
CA ALA A 95 11.61 10.94 -6.75
C ALA A 95 10.26 10.90 -7.48
N GLU A 96 10.16 10.11 -8.55
CA GLU A 96 8.90 9.90 -9.27
C GLU A 96 7.84 9.27 -8.36
N VAL A 97 8.21 8.20 -7.63
CA VAL A 97 7.32 7.53 -6.68
C VAL A 97 6.90 8.47 -5.57
N HIS A 98 7.85 9.19 -4.95
CA HIS A 98 7.56 10.15 -3.89
C HIS A 98 6.60 11.23 -4.37
N SER A 99 6.83 11.81 -5.55
CA SER A 99 5.95 12.84 -6.13
C SER A 99 4.52 12.33 -6.33
N ALA A 100 4.37 11.13 -6.90
CA ALA A 100 3.07 10.51 -7.10
C ALA A 100 2.33 10.27 -5.77
N VAL A 101 3.04 9.73 -4.77
CA VAL A 101 2.48 9.41 -3.45
C VAL A 101 2.17 10.67 -2.64
N SER A 102 3.02 11.71 -2.68
CA SER A 102 2.75 12.99 -1.99
C SER A 102 1.47 13.69 -2.47
N ASN A 103 0.98 13.36 -3.67
CA ASN A 103 -0.25 13.92 -4.22
C ASN A 103 -1.52 13.14 -3.83
N TRP A 104 -1.42 12.12 -2.97
CA TRP A 104 -2.52 11.20 -2.66
C TRP A 104 -3.81 11.89 -2.21
N ARG A 105 -3.74 12.93 -1.35
CA ARG A 105 -4.95 13.62 -0.85
C ARG A 105 -5.77 14.24 -1.98
N ARG A 106 -5.11 14.81 -2.98
CA ARG A 106 -5.76 15.40 -4.16
C ARG A 106 -6.43 14.33 -5.01
N LEU A 107 -5.77 13.18 -5.18
CA LEU A 107 -6.32 12.05 -5.92
C LEU A 107 -7.52 11.42 -5.19
N ALA A 108 -7.43 11.31 -3.86
CA ALA A 108 -8.45 10.70 -3.02
C ALA A 108 -9.79 11.45 -3.06
N VAL A 109 -9.78 12.77 -3.17
CA VAL A 109 -11.01 13.58 -3.35
C VAL A 109 -11.48 13.68 -4.80
N GLY A 110 -10.65 13.26 -5.76
CA GLY A 110 -10.98 13.27 -7.18
C GLY A 110 -12.08 12.26 -7.52
N PRO A 111 -12.73 12.39 -8.69
CA PRO A 111 -13.88 11.55 -9.08
C PRO A 111 -13.54 10.06 -9.19
N GLU A 112 -12.27 9.72 -9.37
CA GLU A 112 -11.78 8.34 -9.45
C GLU A 112 -11.87 7.59 -8.11
N VAL A 113 -11.86 8.33 -6.98
CA VAL A 113 -11.89 7.75 -5.63
C VAL A 113 -13.08 8.27 -4.83
N GLY A 114 -13.30 9.59 -4.80
CA GLY A 114 -14.49 10.22 -4.27
C GLY A 114 -14.57 10.31 -2.74
N LEU A 115 -13.44 10.24 -2.02
CA LEU A 115 -13.42 10.47 -0.57
C LEU A 115 -13.78 11.92 -0.25
N ARG A 116 -14.49 12.12 0.86
CA ARG A 116 -14.74 13.45 1.41
C ARG A 116 -13.49 13.93 2.16
N PRO A 117 -13.25 15.25 2.24
CA PRO A 117 -12.10 15.79 2.99
C PRO A 117 -12.02 15.29 4.44
N ALA A 118 -13.16 15.11 5.11
CA ALA A 118 -13.23 14.62 6.49
C ALA A 118 -12.80 13.15 6.65
N GLU A 119 -12.78 12.35 5.58
CA GLU A 119 -12.37 10.94 5.60
C GLU A 119 -10.86 10.78 5.40
N LEU A 120 -10.16 11.81 4.94
CA LEU A 120 -8.74 11.70 4.58
C LEU A 120 -7.85 11.37 5.78
N ASP A 121 -8.15 11.92 6.95
CA ASP A 121 -7.28 11.75 8.13
C ASP A 121 -7.24 10.30 8.63
N ASP A 122 -8.29 9.51 8.36
CA ASP A 122 -8.31 8.07 8.65
C ASP A 122 -7.28 7.28 7.81
N PHE A 123 -6.91 7.81 6.63
CA PHE A 123 -5.95 7.18 5.71
C PHE A 123 -4.55 7.81 5.76
N ALA A 124 -4.40 8.96 6.43
CA ALA A 124 -3.12 9.66 6.52
C ALA A 124 -1.94 8.76 6.96
N PRO A 125 -2.07 7.84 7.95
CA PRO A 125 -0.94 6.99 8.36
C PRO A 125 -0.37 6.08 7.26
N ALA A 126 -1.13 5.81 6.19
CA ALA A 126 -0.67 5.01 5.05
C ALA A 126 0.25 5.81 4.10
N PHE A 127 0.16 7.13 4.09
CA PHE A 127 0.85 8.00 3.13
C PHE A 127 1.71 9.09 3.81
N GLU A 128 1.53 9.33 5.10
CA GLU A 128 2.17 10.38 5.89
C GLU A 128 2.85 9.75 7.10
N HIS A 129 4.14 9.44 6.93
CA HIS A 129 4.93 8.75 7.92
C HIS A 129 6.42 9.00 7.73
N ALA A 130 7.22 8.63 8.73
CA ALA A 130 8.66 8.91 8.78
C ALA A 130 9.46 8.53 7.51
N GLN A 131 9.08 7.48 6.78
CA GLN A 131 9.78 7.13 5.54
C GLN A 131 9.54 8.15 4.41
N MET A 132 8.38 8.81 4.34
CA MET A 132 8.14 9.89 3.36
C MET A 132 8.98 11.12 3.70
N ASP A 133 9.12 11.44 4.99
CA ASP A 133 10.00 12.51 5.44
C ASP A 133 11.48 12.20 5.14
N ALA A 134 11.89 10.95 5.35
CA ALA A 134 13.23 10.48 5.05
C ALA A 134 13.54 10.59 3.55
N VAL A 135 12.60 10.20 2.68
CA VAL A 135 12.73 10.37 1.23
C VAL A 135 12.82 11.84 0.85
N ALA A 136 11.94 12.70 1.38
CA ALA A 136 11.97 14.12 1.11
C ALA A 136 13.29 14.77 1.53
N ALA A 137 13.88 14.33 2.65
CA ALA A 137 15.21 14.78 3.09
C ALA A 137 16.33 14.31 2.15
N LEU A 138 16.30 13.04 1.73
CA LEU A 138 17.28 12.49 0.76
C LEU A 138 17.23 13.25 -0.56
N LEU A 139 16.04 13.50 -1.10
CA LEU A 139 15.86 14.17 -2.41
C LEU A 139 16.21 15.66 -2.40
N ARG A 140 16.17 16.33 -1.24
CA ARG A 140 16.65 17.73 -1.12
C ARG A 140 18.17 17.86 -1.06
N GLY A 141 18.86 16.80 -0.67
CA GLY A 141 20.32 16.76 -0.54
C GLY A 141 21.04 16.09 -1.71
N ALA A 142 20.30 15.55 -2.68
CA ALA A 142 20.80 14.91 -3.89
C ALA A 142 21.10 15.91 -5.01
#